data_AF-A0A218W863-F1
#
_entry.id   AF-A0A218W863-F1
#
_cell.length_a   1.000
_cell.length_b   1.000
_cell.length_c   1.000
_cell.angle_alpha   90.00
_cell.angle_beta   90.00
_cell.angle_gamma   90.00
#
_symmetry.space_group_name_H-M   'P 1'
#
loop_
_entity.id
_entity.type
_entity.pdbx_description
1 polymer ?
#
loop_
_entity_poly.entity_id
_entity_poly.type
_entity_poly.pdbx_seq_one_letter_code
_entity_poly.pdbx_strand_id
1 'polypeptide(L)'
;MDSFVQYVKGEGILDDKFDNTRNLVRETYPEFALDIFKNYVRDADKLMRELAHHLKQPVVDYPKVDNITHRFKGASMRCLEAYQQVVTEYSTLRDKMKTICKMERAVIDDEAGGHSKK
;
A
#
# COMPACT_ATOMS: atom_id res chain seq x y z
N MET A 1 20.14 -0.13 -1.82
CA MET A 1 18.66 -0.23 -1.90
C MET A 1 18.20 -0.67 -3.27
N ASP A 2 18.64 -0.03 -4.38
CA ASP A 2 18.17 -0.43 -5.72
C ASP A 2 18.59 -1.85 -6.14
N SER A 3 19.79 -2.32 -5.76
CA SER A 3 20.17 -3.72 -6.01
C SER A 3 19.29 -4.73 -5.25
N PHE A 4 18.79 -4.36 -4.07
CA PHE A 4 17.89 -5.21 -3.28
C PHE A 4 16.50 -5.26 -3.91
N VAL A 5 15.97 -4.12 -4.38
CA VAL A 5 14.67 -4.09 -5.07
C VAL A 5 14.69 -4.91 -6.36
N GLN A 6 15.77 -4.81 -7.14
CA GLN A 6 15.93 -5.61 -8.35
C GLN A 6 16.03 -7.11 -8.05
N TYR A 7 16.76 -7.48 -7.00
CA TYR A 7 16.84 -8.87 -6.54
C TYR A 7 15.45 -9.42 -6.16
N VAL A 8 14.70 -8.69 -5.33
CA VAL A 8 13.38 -9.11 -4.84
C VAL A 8 12.33 -9.16 -5.96
N LYS A 9 12.44 -8.30 -6.98
CA LYS A 9 11.65 -8.42 -8.22
C LYS A 9 12.00 -9.68 -9.02
N GLY A 10 13.29 -10.01 -9.12
CA GLY A 10 13.75 -11.24 -9.79
C GLY A 10 13.19 -12.51 -9.15
N GLU A 11 13.00 -12.49 -7.82
CA GLU A 11 12.37 -13.59 -7.07
C GLU A 11 10.83 -13.62 -7.18
N GLY A 12 10.21 -12.66 -7.90
CA GLY A 12 8.76 -12.58 -8.07
C GLY A 12 7.99 -12.11 -6.82
N ILE A 13 8.71 -11.65 -5.79
CA ILE A 13 8.12 -11.15 -4.54
C ILE A 13 7.50 -9.76 -4.75
N LEU A 14 8.09 -8.97 -5.65
CA LEU A 14 7.59 -7.66 -6.07
C LEU A 14 7.26 -7.69 -7.56
N ASP A 15 6.18 -7.03 -7.95
CA ASP A 15 5.79 -6.86 -9.34
C ASP A 15 6.16 -5.45 -9.85
N ASP A 16 5.91 -5.19 -11.13
CA ASP A 16 6.16 -3.88 -11.72
C ASP A 16 5.22 -2.79 -11.21
N LYS A 17 4.11 -3.15 -10.54
CA LYS A 17 3.24 -2.19 -9.85
C LYS A 17 3.88 -1.68 -8.56
N PHE A 18 4.85 -2.40 -8.00
CA PHE A 18 5.61 -1.94 -6.84
C PHE A 18 6.36 -0.62 -7.13
N ASP A 19 6.95 -0.43 -8.31
CA ASP A 19 7.69 0.80 -8.62
C ASP A 19 6.77 2.03 -8.67
N ASN A 20 5.57 1.87 -9.23
CA ASN A 20 4.54 2.91 -9.26
C ASN A 20 4.11 3.32 -7.84
N THR A 21 4.09 2.35 -6.92
CA THR A 21 3.62 2.57 -5.56
C THR A 21 4.74 3.01 -4.61
N ARG A 22 5.99 2.61 -4.88
CA ARG A 22 7.20 2.97 -4.13
C ARG A 22 7.44 4.48 -4.12
N ASN A 23 7.27 5.13 -5.26
CA ASN A 23 7.40 6.60 -5.35
C ASN A 23 6.33 7.32 -4.52
N LEU A 24 5.14 6.73 -4.45
CA LEU A 24 4.02 7.29 -3.71
C LEU A 24 4.17 7.12 -2.19
N VAL A 25 4.59 5.93 -1.75
CA VAL A 25 4.79 5.62 -0.32
C VAL A 25 5.97 6.39 0.28
N ARG A 26 7.03 6.66 -0.50
CA ARG A 26 8.17 7.49 -0.07
C ARG A 26 7.78 8.92 0.30
N GLU A 27 6.81 9.50 -0.40
CA GLU A 27 6.41 10.89 -0.22
C GLU A 27 5.30 11.08 0.84
N THR A 28 4.70 10.00 1.34
CA THR A 28 3.52 10.07 2.20
C THR A 28 3.79 9.75 3.66
N TYR A 29 4.19 8.51 3.99
CA TYR A 29 4.47 8.03 5.36
C TYR A 29 4.93 6.56 5.31
N PRO A 30 6.24 6.26 5.33
CA PRO A 30 6.74 4.88 5.21
C PRO A 30 6.37 3.98 6.40
N GLU A 31 6.11 4.55 7.58
CA GLU A 31 5.78 3.78 8.79
C GLU A 31 4.37 3.18 8.75
N PHE A 32 3.41 3.85 8.12
CA PHE A 32 2.04 3.35 8.03
C PHE A 32 1.93 2.09 7.17
N ALA A 33 2.62 2.08 6.02
CA ALA A 33 2.71 0.89 5.18
C ALA A 33 3.35 -0.27 5.96
N LEU A 34 4.42 0.01 6.70
CA LEU A 34 5.09 -0.98 7.54
C LEU A 34 4.15 -1.57 8.61
N ASP A 35 3.30 -0.76 9.24
CA ASP A 35 2.35 -1.23 10.24
C ASP A 35 1.23 -2.10 9.64
N ILE A 36 0.74 -1.75 8.44
CA ILE A 36 -0.18 -2.62 7.68
C ILE A 36 0.47 -3.98 7.44
N PHE A 37 1.71 -4.01 6.93
CA PHE A 37 2.40 -5.27 6.62
C PHE A 37 2.71 -6.07 7.89
N LYS A 38 3.16 -5.44 8.98
CA LYS A 38 3.38 -6.10 10.27
C LYS A 38 2.11 -6.75 10.80
N ASN A 39 0.99 -6.04 10.73
CA ASN A 39 -0.32 -6.55 11.15
C ASN A 39 -0.74 -7.76 10.32
N TYR A 40 -0.60 -7.67 9.00
CA TYR A 40 -0.91 -8.77 8.10
C TYR A 40 -0.04 -10.00 8.35
N VAL A 41 1.29 -9.85 8.44
CA VAL A 41 2.22 -10.97 8.67
C VAL A 41 1.86 -11.69 9.97
N ARG A 42 1.58 -10.96 11.04
CA ARG A 42 1.16 -11.54 12.33
C ARG A 42 -0.13 -12.36 12.21
N ASP A 43 -1.14 -11.84 11.52
CA ASP A 43 -2.41 -12.54 11.30
C ASP A 43 -2.22 -13.79 10.43
N ALA A 44 -1.48 -13.65 9.32
CA ALA A 44 -1.14 -14.72 8.39
C ALA A 44 -0.41 -15.86 9.11
N ASP A 45 0.59 -15.54 9.92
CA ASP A 45 1.37 -16.51 10.70
C ASP A 45 0.50 -17.31 11.66
N LYS A 46 -0.42 -16.65 12.37
CA LYS A 46 -1.34 -17.31 13.29
C LYS A 46 -2.26 -18.27 12.54
N LEU A 47 -2.83 -17.83 11.43
CA LEU A 47 -3.75 -18.61 10.60
C LEU A 47 -3.05 -19.79 9.93
N MET A 48 -1.83 -19.60 9.41
CA MET A 48 -1.03 -20.69 8.84
C MET A 48 -0.65 -21.75 9.87
N ARG A 49 -0.30 -21.35 11.10
CA ARG A 49 -0.06 -22.30 12.19
C ARG A 49 -1.32 -23.09 12.55
N GLU A 50 -2.48 -22.43 12.62
CA GLU A 50 -3.78 -23.07 12.86
C GLU A 50 -4.11 -24.07 11.74
N LEU A 51 -3.93 -23.66 10.48
CA LEU A 51 -4.15 -24.51 9.31
C LEU A 51 -3.23 -25.74 9.32
N ALA A 52 -1.93 -25.55 9.55
CA ALA A 52 -0.96 -26.63 9.63
C ALA A 52 -1.25 -27.59 10.78
N HIS A 53 -1.75 -27.09 11.91
CA HIS A 53 -2.16 -27.93 13.04
C HIS A 53 -3.37 -28.81 12.69
N HIS A 54 -4.38 -28.26 12.03
CA HIS A 54 -5.60 -28.98 11.66
C HIS A 54 -5.38 -29.99 10.53
N LEU A 55 -4.51 -29.68 9.57
CA LEU A 55 -4.17 -30.59 8.47
C LEU A 55 -3.29 -31.77 8.91
N LYS A 56 -2.58 -31.66 10.05
CA LYS A 56 -1.74 -32.74 10.59
C LYS A 56 -2.51 -33.74 11.47
N GLN A 57 -3.80 -33.53 11.70
CA GLN A 57 -4.60 -34.45 12.51
C GLN A 57 -4.85 -35.77 11.77
N PRO A 58 -4.93 -36.92 12.48
CA PRO A 58 -5.21 -38.22 11.86
C PRO A 58 -6.53 -38.25 11.08
N VAL A 59 -7.53 -37.49 11.54
CA VAL A 59 -8.77 -37.22 10.83
C VAL A 59 -8.91 -35.71 10.68
N VAL A 60 -8.96 -35.23 9.44
CA VAL A 60 -9.01 -33.81 9.13
C VAL A 60 -10.44 -33.28 9.20
N ASP A 61 -10.64 -32.22 9.99
CA ASP A 61 -11.88 -31.44 10.02
C ASP A 61 -11.87 -30.41 8.88
N TYR A 62 -12.34 -30.82 7.70
CA TYR A 62 -12.37 -29.97 6.51
C TYR A 62 -13.22 -28.70 6.67
N PRO A 63 -14.41 -28.72 7.30
CA PRO A 63 -15.14 -27.48 7.62
C PRO A 63 -14.32 -26.46 8.40
N LYS A 64 -13.53 -26.92 9.39
CA LYS A 64 -12.65 -26.02 10.14
C LYS A 64 -11.48 -25.50 9.30
N VAL A 65 -10.86 -26.36 8.49
CA VAL A 65 -9.80 -25.98 7.54
C VAL A 65 -10.31 -24.94 6.52
N ASP A 66 -11.51 -25.12 5.98
CA ASP A 66 -12.15 -24.17 5.06
C ASP A 66 -12.37 -22.81 5.73
N ASN A 67 -12.90 -22.79 6.96
CA ASN A 67 -13.08 -21.56 7.71
C ASN A 67 -11.76 -20.79 7.93
N ILE A 68 -10.68 -21.50 8.30
CA ILE A 68 -9.36 -20.91 8.50
C ILE A 68 -8.82 -20.34 7.18
N THR A 69 -9.00 -21.07 6.07
CA THR A 69 -8.57 -20.65 4.73
C THR A 69 -9.34 -19.41 4.27
N HIS A 70 -10.64 -19.35 4.53
CA HIS A 70 -11.47 -18.18 4.25
C HIS A 70 -11.01 -16.95 5.05
N ARG A 71 -10.71 -17.12 6.35
CA ARG A 71 -10.16 -16.05 7.20
C ARG A 71 -8.79 -15.58 6.70
N PHE A 72 -7.93 -16.50 6.27
CA PHE A 72 -6.63 -16.17 5.69
C PHE A 72 -6.76 -15.34 4.42
N LYS A 73 -7.60 -15.78 3.48
CA LYS A 73 -7.95 -15.00 2.28
C LYS A 73 -8.45 -13.60 2.65
N GLY A 74 -9.35 -13.50 3.63
CA GLY A 74 -9.87 -12.22 4.11
C GLY A 74 -8.80 -11.31 4.73
N ALA A 75 -7.79 -11.87 5.43
CA ALA A 75 -6.66 -11.09 5.93
C ALA A 75 -5.80 -10.51 4.80
N SER A 76 -5.55 -11.30 3.74
CA SER A 76 -4.80 -10.84 2.57
C SER A 76 -5.53 -9.73 1.81
N MET A 77 -6.85 -9.86 1.63
CA MET A 77 -7.67 -8.84 0.98
C MET A 77 -7.67 -7.52 1.76
N ARG A 78 -7.89 -7.56 3.09
CA ARG A 78 -7.87 -6.34 3.94
C ARG A 78 -6.53 -5.61 3.87
N CYS A 79 -5.41 -6.34 3.85
CA CYS A 79 -4.08 -5.74 3.71
C CYS A 79 -3.93 -5.01 2.37
N LEU A 80 -4.37 -5.64 1.28
CA LEU A 80 -4.30 -5.06 -0.05
C LEU A 80 -5.19 -3.82 -0.18
N GLU A 81 -6.42 -3.90 0.34
CA GLU A 81 -7.38 -2.79 0.35
C GLU A 81 -6.86 -1.59 1.13
N ALA A 82 -6.36 -1.80 2.36
CA ALA A 82 -5.82 -0.73 3.19
C ALA A 82 -4.63 -0.03 2.52
N TYR A 83 -3.75 -0.81 1.89
CA TYR A 83 -2.64 -0.29 1.11
C TYR A 83 -3.12 0.55 -0.09
N GLN A 84 -4.07 0.02 -0.87
CA GLN A 84 -4.62 0.72 -2.04
C GLN A 84 -5.36 2.00 -1.67
N GLN A 85 -6.05 2.03 -0.53
CA GLN A 85 -6.74 3.21 -0.02
C GLN A 85 -5.76 4.35 0.27
N VAL A 86 -4.66 4.08 0.98
CA VAL A 86 -3.64 5.10 1.28
C VAL A 86 -2.98 5.64 0.03
N VAL A 87 -2.69 4.76 -0.93
CA VAL A 87 -2.17 5.15 -2.25
C VAL A 87 -3.15 6.09 -2.96
N THR A 88 -4.45 5.83 -2.88
CA THR A 88 -5.47 6.65 -3.53
C THR A 88 -5.62 8.01 -2.85
N GLU A 89 -5.70 8.03 -1.52
CA GLU A 89 -5.87 9.26 -0.73
C GLU A 89 -4.69 10.22 -0.94
N TYR A 90 -3.47 9.69 -0.90
CA TYR A 90 -2.30 10.51 -1.17
C TYR A 90 -2.25 11.05 -2.59
N SER A 91 -2.51 10.22 -3.60
CA SER A 91 -2.52 10.66 -5.00
C SER A 91 -3.50 11.83 -5.20
N THR A 92 -4.68 11.71 -4.59
CA THR A 92 -5.70 12.75 -4.57
C THR A 92 -5.20 14.03 -3.90
N LEU A 93 -4.57 13.93 -2.73
CA LEU A 93 -4.02 15.08 -2.01
C LEU A 93 -2.93 15.78 -2.83
N ARG A 94 -1.99 15.02 -3.39
CA ARG A 94 -0.91 15.54 -4.23
C ARG A 94 -1.45 16.32 -5.42
N ASP A 95 -2.47 15.80 -6.09
CA ASP A 95 -3.04 16.44 -7.29
C ASP A 95 -3.81 17.72 -6.92
N LYS A 96 -4.47 17.75 -5.75
CA LYS A 96 -5.05 18.97 -5.18
C LYS A 96 -3.97 20.02 -4.86
N MET A 97 -2.88 19.61 -4.21
CA MET A 97 -1.75 20.52 -3.93
C MET A 97 -1.12 21.09 -5.19
N LYS A 98 -0.93 20.26 -6.23
CA LYS A 98 -0.46 20.74 -7.55
C LYS A 98 -1.41 21.78 -8.15
N THR A 99 -2.72 21.59 -7.99
CA THR A 99 -3.73 22.54 -8.47
C THR A 99 -3.61 23.87 -7.72
N ILE A 100 -3.51 23.83 -6.40
CA ILE A 100 -3.30 25.02 -5.56
C ILE A 100 -2.02 25.75 -6.00
N CYS A 101 -0.90 25.06 -6.14
CA CYS A 101 0.36 25.68 -6.59
C CYS A 101 0.25 26.36 -7.97
N LYS A 102 -0.56 25.82 -8.88
CA LYS A 102 -0.81 26.45 -10.19
C LYS A 102 -1.66 27.70 -10.04
N MET A 103 -2.67 27.67 -9.17
CA MET A 103 -3.51 28.83 -8.88
C MET A 103 -2.69 29.96 -8.26
N GLU A 104 -1.86 29.66 -7.25
CA GLU A 104 -0.98 30.64 -6.59
C GLU A 104 -0.02 31.30 -7.58
N ARG A 105 0.59 30.54 -8.49
CA ARG A 105 1.44 31.12 -9.54
C ARG A 105 0.67 32.08 -10.45
N ALA A 106 -0.54 31.70 -10.86
CA ALA A 106 -1.35 32.55 -11.71
C ALA A 106 -1.71 33.88 -11.01
N VAL A 107 -1.96 33.86 -9.70
CA VAL A 107 -2.19 35.08 -8.91
C VAL A 107 -0.94 35.96 -8.89
N ILE A 108 0.23 35.37 -8.60
CA ILE A 108 1.51 36.11 -8.57
C ILE A 108 1.82 36.75 -9.94
N ASP A 109 1.60 36.01 -11.03
CA ASP A 109 1.87 36.50 -12.39
C ASP A 109 0.92 37.66 -12.77
N ASP A 110 -0.34 37.61 -12.34
CA ASP A 110 -1.32 38.69 -12.55
C ASP A 110 -0.97 39.96 -11.78
N GLU A 111 -0.54 39.83 -10.52
CA GLU A 111 -0.08 40.94 -9.68
C GLU A 111 1.20 41.60 -10.23
N ALA A 112 2.12 40.82 -10.79
CA ALA A 112 3.35 41.31 -11.43
C ALA A 112 3.07 42.10 -12.73
N GLY A 113 2.05 41.69 -13.50
CA GLY A 113 1.60 42.39 -14.71
C GLY A 113 0.93 43.75 -14.45
N GLY A 114 0.38 43.96 -13.25
CA GLY A 114 -0.32 45.18 -12.85
C GLY A 114 0.58 46.40 -12.57
N HIS A 115 1.87 46.21 -12.29
CA HIS A 115 2.79 47.29 -11.93
C HIS A 115 3.41 48.04 -13.14
N SER A 116 3.14 47.63 -14.37
CA SER A 116 3.78 48.21 -15.57
C SER A 116 2.93 49.26 -16.32
N LYS A 117 1.84 49.76 -15.72
CA LYS A 117 1.06 50.89 -16.24
C LYS A 117 0.97 52.01 -15.21
N LYS A 118 2.01 52.84 -15.13
CA LYS A 118 1.91 54.22 -14.64
C LYS A 118 2.95 55.08 -15.34
#